data_AF-A0A2M7ALG6-F1
#
_entry.id   AF-A0A2M7ALG6-F1
#
_cell.length_a   1.000
_cell.length_b   1.000
_cell.length_c   1.000
_cell.angle_alpha   90.00
_cell.angle_beta   90.00
_cell.angle_gamma   90.00
#
_symmetry.space_group_name_H-M   'P 1'
#
loop_
_entity.id
_entity.type
_entity.pdbx_description
1 polymer ?
#
loop_
_entity_poly.entity_id
_entity_poly.type
_entity_poly.pdbx_seq_one_letter_code
_entity_poly.pdbx_strand_id
1 'polypeptide(L)'
;MNNNQKPANQNRLIFPLLTFFIVFSLFLKLYNLSLPSSLAMDEQYYVPAARAILAGEKDPNLEHHPPLAKEIIGMGIKVLGD
;
A
#
# COMPACT_ATOMS: atom_id res chain seq x y z
N MET A 1 -54.95 5.65 4.66
CA MET A 1 -53.82 6.60 4.60
C MET A 1 -52.56 5.80 4.28
N ASN A 2 -52.03 5.93 3.07
CA ASN A 2 -50.94 5.09 2.57
C ASN A 2 -49.61 5.84 2.75
N ASN A 3 -48.84 5.49 3.77
CA ASN A 3 -47.56 6.12 4.10
C ASN A 3 -46.42 5.47 3.29
N ASN A 4 -46.43 5.66 1.97
CA ASN A 4 -45.29 5.34 1.12
C ASN A 4 -44.23 6.45 1.24
N GLN A 5 -43.59 6.53 2.40
CA GLN A 5 -42.34 7.27 2.57
C GLN A 5 -41.25 6.46 1.84
N LYS A 6 -40.99 6.81 0.58
CA LYS A 6 -39.88 6.29 -0.23
C LYS A 6 -38.61 6.44 0.61
N PRO A 7 -37.85 5.37 0.93
CA PRO A 7 -36.69 5.50 1.80
C PRO A 7 -35.74 6.52 1.17
N ALA A 8 -35.49 7.61 1.88
CA ALA A 8 -34.57 8.65 1.47
C ALA A 8 -33.25 7.98 1.08
N ASN A 9 -32.85 8.18 -0.18
CA ASN A 9 -31.66 7.71 -0.87
C ASN A 9 -30.49 7.34 0.06
N GLN A 10 -30.53 6.13 0.61
CA GLN A 10 -29.59 5.62 1.62
C GLN A 10 -28.14 5.67 1.08
N ASN A 11 -27.99 5.52 -0.24
CA ASN A 11 -26.73 5.56 -0.95
C ASN A 11 -26.04 6.93 -0.88
N ARG A 12 -26.79 8.03 -0.71
CA ARG A 12 -26.21 9.39 -0.62
C ARG A 12 -25.31 9.60 0.59
N LEU A 13 -25.57 8.90 1.69
CA LEU A 13 -24.75 9.01 2.91
C LEU A 13 -23.69 7.90 2.98
N ILE A 14 -23.93 6.75 2.35
CA ILE A 14 -22.98 5.63 2.34
C ILE A 14 -21.73 5.99 1.55
N PHE A 15 -21.85 6.55 0.34
CA PHE A 15 -20.69 6.89 -0.49
C PHE A 15 -19.72 7.87 0.18
N PRO A 16 -20.14 9.05 0.70
CA PRO A 16 -19.21 9.96 1.35
C PRO A 16 -18.61 9.35 2.63
N LEU A 17 -19.36 8.53 3.35
CA LEU A 17 -18.85 7.83 4.53
C LEU A 17 -17.77 6.80 4.15
N LEU A 18 -17.99 5.99 3.11
CA LEU A 18 -16.99 5.05 2.60
C LEU A 18 -15.75 5.77 2.07
N THR A 19 -15.95 6.85 1.31
CA THR A 19 -14.86 7.70 0.84
C THR A 19 -14.06 8.27 2.01
N PHE A 20 -14.75 8.76 3.05
CA PHE A 20 -14.10 9.24 4.26
C PHE A 20 -13.24 8.16 4.89
N PHE A 21 -13.76 6.95 5.10
CA PHE A 21 -12.98 5.85 5.69
C PHE A 21 -11.79 5.43 4.82
N ILE A 22 -11.94 5.41 3.48
CA ILE A 22 -10.85 5.08 2.56
C ILE A 22 -9.74 6.13 2.67
N VAL A 23 -10.08 7.42 2.54
CA VAL A 23 -9.11 8.52 2.60
C VAL A 23 -8.45 8.59 3.97
N PHE A 24 -9.24 8.47 5.04
CA PHE A 24 -8.74 8.52 6.40
C PHE A 24 -7.80 7.35 6.71
N SER A 25 -8.15 6.12 6.30
CA SER A 25 -7.28 4.97 6.49
C SER A 25 -5.99 5.06 5.68
N LEU A 26 -6.04 5.62 4.46
CA LEU A 26 -4.86 5.86 3.64
C LEU A 26 -3.95 6.91 4.29
N PHE A 27 -4.53 8.01 4.78
CA PHE A 27 -3.79 9.03 5.51
C PHE A 27 -3.04 8.44 6.71
N LEU A 28 -3.71 7.63 7.54
CA LEU A 28 -3.08 7.01 8.71
C LEU A 28 -1.92 6.08 8.34
N LYS A 29 -2.00 5.36 7.21
CA LYS A 29 -0.92 4.49 6.73
C LYS A 29 0.28 5.26 6.18
N LEU A 30 0.05 6.45 5.61
CA LEU A 30 1.09 7.23 4.95
C LEU A 30 1.71 8.31 5.86
N TYR A 31 1.01 8.76 6.91
CA TYR A 31 1.40 9.92 7.72
C TYR A 31 2.83 9.85 8.29
N ASN A 32 3.32 8.66 8.62
CA ASN A 32 4.66 8.43 9.15
C ASN A 32 5.41 7.31 8.42
N LEU A 33 5.16 7.15 7.12
CA LEU A 33 5.75 6.04 6.36
C LEU A 33 7.29 6.07 6.34
N SER A 34 7.91 7.24 6.46
CA SER A 34 9.38 7.40 6.47
C SER A 34 10.04 7.20 7.84
N LEU A 35 9.29 6.76 8.85
CA LEU A 35 9.79 6.55 10.22
C LEU A 35 9.61 5.07 10.65
N PRO A 36 10.63 4.43 11.24
CA PRO A 36 11.99 4.92 11.41
C PRO A 36 12.74 5.02 10.06
N SER A 37 13.73 5.91 9.96
CA SER A 37 14.52 6.10 8.73
C SER A 37 15.51 4.95 8.43
N SER A 38 15.42 3.85 9.17
CA SER A 38 16.26 2.67 9.06
C SER A 38 15.39 1.45 8.79
N LEU A 39 15.86 0.55 7.93
CA LEU A 39 15.13 -0.66 7.59
C LEU A 39 14.86 -1.52 8.84
N ALA A 40 13.59 -1.86 9.05
CA ALA A 40 13.14 -2.65 10.19
C ALA A 40 12.67 -4.05 9.77
N MET A 41 12.95 -5.05 10.61
CA MET A 41 12.45 -6.43 10.44
C MET A 41 12.75 -6.97 9.02
N ASP A 42 11.69 -7.32 8.28
CA ASP A 42 11.76 -7.91 6.95
C ASP A 42 12.24 -6.92 5.88
N GLU A 43 12.15 -5.61 6.11
CA GLU A 43 12.65 -4.60 5.17
C GLU A 43 14.14 -4.77 4.90
N GLN A 44 14.90 -5.27 5.88
CA GLN A 44 16.33 -5.55 5.75
C GLN A 44 16.64 -6.65 4.72
N TYR A 45 15.65 -7.49 4.38
CA TYR A 45 15.79 -8.54 3.36
C TYR A 45 15.11 -8.16 2.04
N TYR A 46 13.93 -7.54 2.10
CA TYR A 46 13.16 -7.21 0.90
C TYR A 46 13.68 -5.97 0.18
N VAL A 47 14.07 -4.91 0.90
CA VAL A 47 14.54 -3.66 0.28
C VAL A 47 15.88 -3.86 -0.44
N PRO A 48 16.92 -4.48 0.16
CA PRO A 48 18.15 -4.78 -0.57
C PRO A 48 17.94 -5.73 -1.75
N ALA A 49 17.05 -6.72 -1.63
CA ALA A 49 16.74 -7.62 -2.75
C ALA A 49 16.03 -6.88 -3.90
N ALA A 50 15.11 -5.97 -3.59
CA ALA A 50 14.47 -5.11 -4.58
C ALA A 50 15.48 -4.18 -5.28
N ARG A 51 16.43 -3.62 -4.53
CA ARG A 51 17.54 -2.82 -5.09
C ARG A 51 18.44 -3.66 -6.01
N ALA A 52 18.78 -4.89 -5.62
CA ALA A 52 19.54 -5.82 -6.45
C ALA A 52 18.82 -6.15 -7.76
N ILE A 53 17.52 -6.48 -7.70
CA ILE A 53 16.68 -6.74 -8.89
C ILE A 53 16.64 -5.50 -9.78
N LEU A 54 16.47 -4.31 -9.21
CA LEU A 54 16.45 -3.05 -9.96
C LEU A 54 17.79 -2.75 -10.65
N ALA A 55 18.90 -3.16 -10.05
CA ALA A 55 20.25 -3.08 -10.63
C ALA A 55 20.55 -4.16 -11.68
N GLY A 56 19.63 -5.09 -11.92
CA GLY A 56 19.84 -6.24 -12.82
C GLY A 56 20.71 -7.34 -12.21
N GLU A 57 20.91 -7.30 -10.89
CA GLU A 57 21.63 -8.32 -10.14
C GLU A 57 20.72 -9.47 -9.73
N LYS A 58 21.31 -10.57 -9.26
CA LYS A 58 20.56 -11.72 -8.77
C LYS A 58 19.91 -11.41 -7.43
N ASP A 59 18.64 -11.79 -7.26
CA ASP A 59 17.94 -11.72 -5.98
C ASP A 59 18.65 -12.61 -4.93
N PRO A 60 19.17 -12.01 -3.83
CA PRO A 60 19.92 -12.74 -2.81
C PRO A 60 19.03 -13.69 -1.99
N ASN A 61 17.72 -13.46 -1.99
CA ASN A 61 16.74 -14.18 -1.16
C ASN A 61 15.74 -14.97 -2.02
N LEU A 62 16.12 -15.35 -3.24
CA LEU A 62 15.24 -16.02 -4.20
C LEU A 62 14.80 -17.41 -3.72
N GLU A 63 15.62 -18.09 -2.93
CA GLU A 63 15.37 -19.46 -2.45
C GLU A 63 14.20 -19.53 -1.45
N HIS A 64 13.92 -18.44 -0.72
CA HIS A 64 12.86 -18.40 0.29
C HIS A 64 11.53 -17.89 -0.24
N HIS A 65 11.56 -16.94 -1.17
CA HIS A 65 10.35 -16.27 -1.66
C HIS A 65 10.42 -15.94 -3.16
N PRO A 66 9.30 -16.10 -3.90
CA PRO A 66 9.20 -15.65 -5.29
C PRO A 66 9.50 -14.14 -5.47
N PRO A 67 9.99 -13.72 -6.65
CA PRO A 67 10.52 -12.37 -6.85
C PRO A 67 9.46 -11.27 -6.99
N LEU A 68 8.21 -11.63 -7.30
CA LEU A 68 7.15 -10.66 -7.68
C LEU A 68 6.98 -9.50 -6.68
N ALA A 69 6.98 -9.79 -5.37
CA ALA A 69 6.84 -8.75 -4.35
C ALA A 69 8.04 -7.78 -4.36
N LYS A 70 9.25 -8.30 -4.55
CA LYS A 70 10.49 -7.52 -4.61
C LYS A 70 10.57 -6.69 -5.89
N GLU A 71 10.04 -7.21 -7.00
CA GLU A 71 9.89 -6.46 -8.26
C GLU A 71 8.92 -5.27 -8.11
N ILE A 72 7.80 -5.45 -7.40
CA ILE A 72 6.86 -4.36 -7.10
C ILE A 72 7.53 -3.29 -6.23
N ILE A 73 8.29 -3.69 -5.21
CA ILE A 73 9.07 -2.75 -4.37
C ILE A 73 10.10 -2.01 -5.24
N GLY A 74 10.85 -2.72 -6.09
CA GLY A 74 11.84 -2.13 -6.99
C GLY A 74 11.23 -1.14 -7.99
N MET A 75 10.03 -1.42 -8.49
CA MET A 75 9.27 -0.48 -9.32
C MET A 75 8.86 0.78 -8.54
N GLY A 76 8.44 0.60 -7.29
CA GLY A 76 8.17 1.70 -6.36
C GLY A 76 9.40 2.59 -6.18
N ILE A 77 10.55 2.00 -5.89
CA ILE A 77 11.85 2.70 -5.76
C ILE A 77 12.16 3.47 -7.05
N LYS A 78 11.98 2.85 -8.22
CA LYS A 78 12.24 3.49 -9.52
C LYS A 78 11.36 4.73 -9.79
N VAL A 79 10.11 4.70 -9.34
CA VAL A 79 9.13 5.77 -9.62
C VAL A 79 9.13 6.86 -8.55
N LEU A 80 9.32 6.51 -7.28
CA LEU A 80 9.15 7.39 -6.12
C LEU A 80 10.49 7.81 -5.48
N GLY A 81 11.59 7.15 -5.83
CA GLY A 81 12.87 7.25 -5.13
C GLY A 81 13.04 6.14 -4.09
N ASP A 82 14.29 5.96 -3.68
CA ASP A 82 14.68 5.06 -2.59
C ASP A 82 14.61 5.75 -1.23
#